data_AF-A0A915CBI4-F1
#
_entry.id   AF-A0A915CBI4-F1
#
_cell.length_a   1.000
_cell.length_b   1.000
_cell.length_c   1.000
_cell.angle_alpha   90.00
_cell.angle_beta   90.00
_cell.angle_gamma   90.00
#
_symmetry.space_group_name_H-M   'P 1'
#
loop_
_entity.id
_entity.type
_entity.pdbx_description
1 polymer ?
#
loop_
_entity_poly.entity_id
_entity_poly.type
_entity_poly.pdbx_seq_one_letter_code
_entity_poly.pdbx_strand_id
1 'polypeptide(L)'
;MMERNLAVSNSPSNFVATKEVTVIAPINIAIIKYWGKRDEELVLPLNDSISVNINELYAKTRVRMGSQIESDTVSINGKVVDLNKFSRFSRCFAEVRRMYRKRTMEEREDNKKNVGCFEKIEVASTTNFPTGAGLASSAAGFAAIAFAMGRLCNLNKDEIERVARLGSGSSCRSLLGGFIHWKAGICADGSDCCCEV
;
A
#
# COMPACT_ATOMS: atom_id res chain seq x y z
N MET A 1 11.23 -12.58 -1.31
CA MET A 1 12.39 -12.09 -2.10
C MET A 1 12.02 -10.74 -2.73
N MET A 2 11.94 -9.68 -1.92
CA MET A 2 11.74 -8.27 -2.36
C MET A 2 13.01 -7.44 -2.15
N GLU A 3 14.16 -8.09 -2.07
CA GLU A 3 15.45 -7.44 -1.92
C GLU A 3 16.28 -7.72 -3.17
N ARG A 4 16.25 -6.77 -4.11
CA ARG A 4 17.42 -6.45 -4.94
C ARG A 4 17.18 -5.13 -5.69
N ASN A 5 18.14 -4.24 -5.42
CA ASN A 5 18.44 -2.95 -6.08
C ASN A 5 17.54 -1.76 -5.72
N LEU A 6 18.13 -0.76 -5.05
CA LEU A 6 18.00 0.67 -5.38
C LEU A 6 19.04 1.47 -4.58
N ALA A 7 19.85 2.26 -5.30
CA ALA A 7 20.80 3.20 -4.74
C ALA A 7 20.07 4.40 -4.12
N VAL A 8 20.46 4.78 -2.91
CA VAL A 8 19.99 6.01 -2.24
C VAL A 8 21.05 7.08 -2.50
N SER A 9 20.76 8.06 -3.35
CA SER A 9 21.60 9.24 -3.51
C SER A 9 21.08 10.37 -2.61
N ASN A 10 21.86 10.77 -1.61
CA ASN A 10 21.56 11.93 -0.75
C ASN A 10 22.49 13.10 -1.10
N SER A 11 21.92 14.24 -1.48
CA SER A 11 22.62 15.53 -1.56
C SER A 11 22.13 16.47 -0.45
N PRO A 12 23.00 17.22 0.25
CA PRO A 12 22.61 18.07 1.36
C PRO A 12 22.23 19.49 0.87
N SER A 13 20.95 19.84 0.91
CA SER A 13 20.49 21.23 0.87
C SER A 13 19.16 21.36 1.61
N ASN A 14 19.02 22.43 2.42
CA ASN A 14 17.93 22.73 3.38
C ASN A 14 16.53 22.97 2.77
N PHE A 15 16.12 22.23 1.76
CA PHE A 15 14.73 22.08 1.35
C PHE A 15 14.19 20.77 1.96
N VAL A 16 12.94 20.73 2.43
CA VAL A 16 12.31 19.45 2.80
C VAL A 16 12.16 18.65 1.50
N ALA A 17 13.17 17.82 1.24
CA ALA A 17 13.35 17.12 -0.02
C ALA A 17 12.18 16.15 -0.26
N THR A 18 11.64 16.18 -1.47
CA THR A 18 10.66 15.19 -1.92
C THR A 18 11.30 13.82 -1.88
N LYS A 19 10.73 12.91 -1.08
CA LYS A 19 11.13 11.52 -0.99
C LYS A 19 10.36 10.70 -2.01
N GLU A 20 11.00 9.70 -2.59
CA GLU A 20 10.36 8.80 -3.53
C GLU A 20 10.77 7.35 -3.33
N VAL A 21 9.84 6.44 -3.62
CA VAL A 21 10.09 5.00 -3.66
C VAL A 21 9.36 4.42 -4.86
N THR A 22 10.05 3.58 -5.64
CA THR A 22 9.45 2.78 -6.71
C THR A 22 9.44 1.31 -6.32
N VAL A 23 8.29 0.67 -6.43
CA VAL A 23 8.07 -0.74 -6.07
C VAL A 23 7.50 -1.48 -7.26
N ILE A 24 7.95 -2.72 -7.44
CA ILE A 24 7.32 -3.70 -8.33
C ILE A 24 6.63 -4.73 -7.45
N ALA A 25 5.33 -4.94 -7.64
CA ALA A 25 4.57 -5.97 -6.93
C ALA A 25 3.89 -6.92 -7.93
N PRO A 26 3.96 -8.25 -7.70
CA PRO A 26 3.35 -9.23 -8.58
C PRO A 26 1.82 -9.27 -8.41
N ILE A 27 1.12 -9.78 -9.43
CA ILE A 27 -0.26 -10.22 -9.24
C ILE A 27 -0.30 -11.48 -8.39
N ASN A 28 -1.48 -11.80 -7.86
CA ASN A 28 -1.76 -13.09 -7.24
C ASN A 28 -3.03 -13.72 -7.82
N ILE A 29 -3.04 -15.05 -7.90
CA ILE A 29 -4.19 -15.85 -8.33
C ILE A 29 -4.68 -16.69 -7.15
N ALA A 30 -5.91 -16.44 -6.70
CA ALA A 30 -6.52 -17.19 -5.61
C ALA A 30 -6.87 -18.62 -6.05
N ILE A 31 -6.40 -19.61 -5.29
CA ILE A 31 -6.74 -21.03 -5.40
C ILE A 31 -7.92 -21.32 -4.47
N ILE A 32 -7.81 -20.93 -3.19
CA ILE A 32 -8.95 -20.81 -2.27
C ILE A 32 -9.46 -19.38 -2.32
N LYS A 33 -10.74 -19.20 -2.64
CA LYS A 33 -11.29 -17.90 -3.04
C LYS A 33 -11.60 -17.02 -1.83
N TYR A 34 -11.20 -15.76 -1.93
CA TYR A 34 -11.77 -14.68 -1.13
C TYR A 34 -13.06 -14.22 -1.79
N TRP A 35 -14.19 -14.36 -1.11
CA TRP A 35 -15.48 -13.88 -1.61
C TRP A 35 -16.40 -13.46 -0.46
N GLY A 36 -16.62 -12.15 -0.34
CA GLY A 36 -17.45 -11.56 0.71
C GLY A 36 -16.64 -11.03 1.90
N LYS A 37 -17.20 -10.03 2.57
CA LYS A 37 -16.58 -9.31 3.69
C LYS A 37 -17.46 -9.40 4.92
N ARG A 38 -16.85 -9.63 6.08
CA ARG A 38 -17.52 -9.42 7.37
C ARG A 38 -17.49 -7.96 7.81
N ASP A 39 -16.53 -7.19 7.30
CA ASP A 39 -16.37 -5.76 7.57
C ASP A 39 -15.92 -5.04 6.28
N GLU A 40 -16.73 -4.08 5.83
CA GLU A 40 -16.51 -3.30 4.60
C GLU A 40 -15.52 -2.13 4.78
N GLU A 41 -15.39 -1.62 6.00
CA GLU A 41 -14.51 -0.49 6.32
C GLU A 41 -13.06 -0.98 6.46
N LEU A 42 -12.86 -2.03 7.26
CA LEU A 42 -11.57 -2.67 7.52
C LEU A 42 -11.18 -3.71 6.45
N VAL A 43 -12.11 -4.00 5.53
CA VAL A 43 -11.96 -4.96 4.43
C VAL A 43 -11.58 -6.36 4.98
N LEU A 44 -12.31 -6.80 6.01
CA LEU A 44 -12.08 -8.10 6.65
C LEU A 44 -12.90 -9.19 5.93
N PRO A 45 -12.28 -10.32 5.55
CA PRO A 45 -12.96 -11.34 4.75
C PRO A 45 -13.84 -12.24 5.62
N LEU A 46 -14.82 -12.89 4.98
CA LEU A 46 -15.65 -13.92 5.64
C LEU A 46 -14.89 -15.23 5.88
N ASN A 47 -13.90 -15.53 5.03
CA ASN A 47 -13.17 -16.78 5.04
C ASN A 47 -11.70 -16.56 4.67
N ASP A 48 -10.87 -17.51 5.08
CA ASP A 48 -9.47 -17.58 4.67
C ASP A 48 -9.36 -17.78 3.15
N SER A 49 -8.26 -17.33 2.58
CA SER A 49 -7.99 -17.53 1.15
C SER A 49 -6.52 -17.84 0.91
N ILE A 50 -6.24 -18.59 -0.15
CA ILE A 50 -4.89 -19.00 -0.52
C ILE A 50 -4.67 -18.60 -1.97
N SER A 51 -3.54 -17.97 -2.29
CA SER A 51 -3.17 -17.60 -3.64
C SER A 51 -1.74 -17.97 -3.98
N VAL A 52 -1.42 -18.01 -5.27
CA VAL A 52 -0.04 -18.06 -5.77
C VAL A 52 0.32 -16.73 -6.45
N ASN A 53 1.51 -16.22 -6.19
CA ASN A 53 2.00 -14.98 -6.82
C ASN A 53 2.73 -15.28 -8.13
N ILE A 54 2.49 -14.46 -9.15
CA ILE A 54 3.08 -14.60 -10.49
C ILE A 54 3.96 -13.39 -10.75
N ASN A 55 5.26 -13.61 -10.87
CA ASN A 55 6.25 -12.53 -10.93
C ASN A 55 6.32 -11.85 -12.30
N GLU A 56 5.96 -12.58 -13.36
CA GLU A 56 6.02 -12.12 -14.75
C GLU A 56 4.97 -11.03 -15.04
N LEU A 57 3.90 -10.97 -14.23
CA LEU A 57 2.82 -9.99 -14.36
C LEU A 57 2.78 -9.12 -13.10
N TYR A 58 3.06 -7.84 -13.24
CA TYR A 58 3.27 -6.94 -12.12
C TYR A 58 2.75 -5.52 -12.34
N ALA A 59 2.56 -4.81 -11.22
CA ALA A 59 2.41 -3.37 -11.19
C ALA A 59 3.75 -2.75 -10.75
N LYS A 60 4.23 -1.76 -11.52
CA LYS A 60 5.35 -0.90 -11.14
C LYS A 60 4.79 0.45 -10.71
N THR A 61 4.93 0.77 -9.43
CA THR A 61 4.37 1.97 -8.81
C THR A 61 5.45 2.83 -8.19
N ARG A 62 5.49 4.10 -8.58
CA ARG A 62 6.25 5.15 -7.92
C ARG A 62 5.33 5.91 -6.97
N VAL A 63 5.78 6.12 -5.75
CA VAL A 63 5.13 6.96 -4.74
C VAL A 63 6.08 8.07 -4.35
N ARG A 64 5.58 9.30 -4.31
CA ARG A 64 6.32 10.49 -3.87
C ARG A 64 5.58 11.16 -2.72
N MET A 65 6.35 11.68 -1.76
CA MET A 65 5.88 12.48 -0.64
C MET A 65 6.85 13.65 -0.43
N GLY A 66 6.33 14.85 -0.23
CA GLY A 66 7.18 16.02 -0.05
C GLY A 66 6.44 17.34 -0.08
N SER A 67 7.13 18.40 0.34
CA SER A 67 6.66 19.79 0.28
C SER A 67 6.28 20.29 -1.12
N GLN A 68 6.82 19.67 -2.18
CA GLN A 68 6.52 20.02 -3.57
C GLN A 68 5.24 19.38 -4.12
N ILE A 69 4.56 18.54 -3.32
CA ILE A 69 3.33 17.88 -3.73
C ILE A 69 2.15 18.66 -3.15
N GLU A 70 1.35 19.24 -4.03
CA GLU A 70 0.26 20.17 -3.64
C GLU A 70 -1.03 19.43 -3.26
N SER A 71 -1.27 18.25 -3.82
CA SER A 71 -2.48 17.47 -3.59
C SER A 71 -2.24 15.96 -3.74
N ASP A 72 -3.16 15.17 -3.19
CA ASP A 72 -3.13 13.72 -3.41
C ASP A 72 -3.51 13.42 -4.85
N THR A 73 -2.66 12.68 -5.56
CA THR A 73 -2.91 12.31 -6.94
C THR A 73 -2.57 10.85 -7.19
N VAL A 74 -3.32 10.22 -8.08
CA VAL A 74 -3.06 8.85 -8.53
C VAL A 74 -3.20 8.82 -10.04
N SER A 75 -2.20 8.27 -10.73
CA SER A 75 -2.26 7.96 -12.15
C SER A 75 -1.94 6.48 -12.38
N ILE A 76 -2.70 5.84 -13.29
CA ILE A 76 -2.53 4.43 -13.65
C ILE A 76 -2.47 4.35 -15.17
N ASN A 77 -1.39 3.79 -15.70
CA ASN A 77 -1.15 3.66 -17.15
C ASN A 77 -1.34 5.00 -17.88
N GLY A 78 -0.83 6.08 -17.28
CA GLY A 78 -0.91 7.45 -17.83
C GLY A 78 -2.26 8.15 -17.64
N LYS A 79 -3.28 7.49 -17.08
CA LYS A 79 -4.61 8.08 -16.83
C LYS A 79 -4.76 8.51 -15.38
N VAL A 80 -5.18 9.76 -15.16
CA VAL A 80 -5.47 10.28 -13.82
C VAL A 80 -6.74 9.61 -13.26
N VAL A 81 -6.66 9.21 -11.99
CA VAL A 81 -7.77 8.60 -11.25
C VAL A 81 -8.50 9.68 -10.47
N ASP A 82 -9.83 9.70 -10.58
CA ASP A 82 -10.69 10.55 -9.77
C ASP A 82 -10.83 10.00 -8.34
N LEU A 83 -10.12 10.62 -7.39
CA LEU A 83 -10.11 10.19 -5.99
C LEU A 83 -11.44 10.38 -5.28
N ASN A 84 -12.34 11.22 -5.79
CA ASN A 84 -13.69 11.38 -5.22
C ASN A 84 -14.58 10.17 -5.54
N LYS A 85 -14.31 9.49 -6.67
CA LYS A 85 -15.04 8.27 -7.07
C LYS A 85 -14.45 7.00 -6.48
N PHE A 86 -13.14 6.95 -6.28
CA PHE A 86 -12.43 5.75 -5.82
C PHE A 86 -11.94 5.88 -4.39
N SER A 87 -12.87 5.74 -3.44
CA SER A 87 -12.63 5.91 -1.98
C SER A 87 -11.50 5.03 -1.41
N ARG A 88 -11.18 3.90 -2.05
CA ARG A 88 -10.10 2.99 -1.64
C ARG A 88 -8.70 3.63 -1.58
N PHE A 89 -8.38 4.56 -2.48
CA PHE A 89 -7.08 5.27 -2.44
C PHE A 89 -7.04 6.22 -1.25
N SER A 90 -8.09 7.03 -1.10
CA SER A 90 -8.25 7.96 0.03
C SER A 90 -8.23 7.22 1.36
N ARG A 91 -8.80 6.01 1.44
CA ARG A 91 -8.76 5.15 2.63
C ARG A 91 -7.34 4.71 2.98
N CYS A 92 -6.55 4.25 1.99
CA CYS A 92 -5.15 3.91 2.21
C CYS A 92 -4.35 5.11 2.73
N PHE A 93 -4.50 6.27 2.07
CA PHE A 93 -3.78 7.48 2.44
C PHE A 93 -4.16 7.98 3.83
N ALA A 94 -5.45 7.92 4.17
CA ALA A 94 -5.95 8.26 5.50
C ALA A 94 -5.37 7.32 6.58
N GLU A 95 -5.29 6.03 6.32
CA GLU A 95 -4.73 5.07 7.28
C GLU A 95 -3.23 5.29 7.50
N VAL A 96 -2.45 5.47 6.42
CA VAL A 96 -1.02 5.79 6.52
C VAL A 96 -0.81 7.09 7.31
N ARG A 97 -1.63 8.12 7.04
CA ARG A 97 -1.61 9.39 7.80
C ARG A 97 -1.89 9.18 9.28
N ARG A 98 -2.87 8.34 9.61
CA ARG A 98 -3.25 8.03 10.99
C ARG A 98 -2.09 7.36 11.73
N MET A 99 -1.48 6.35 11.13
CA MET A 99 -0.32 5.64 11.68
C MET A 99 0.90 6.55 11.86
N TYR A 100 1.22 7.35 10.84
CA TYR A 100 2.32 8.30 10.90
C TYR A 100 2.11 9.34 12.00
N ARG A 101 0.92 9.95 12.09
CA ARG A 101 0.59 10.92 13.14
C ARG A 101 0.75 10.32 14.53
N LYS A 102 0.21 9.11 14.76
CA LYS A 102 0.31 8.41 16.04
C LYS A 102 1.77 8.31 16.50
N ARG A 103 2.67 7.85 15.62
CA ARG A 103 4.10 7.74 15.93
C ARG A 103 4.77 9.08 16.16
N THR A 104 4.50 10.06 15.30
CA THR A 104 5.08 11.39 15.50
C THR A 104 4.60 12.05 16.78
N MET A 105 3.45 11.66 17.34
CA MET A 105 3.00 12.16 18.65
C MET A 105 3.68 11.41 19.80
N GLU A 106 3.82 10.08 19.70
CA GLU A 106 4.53 9.25 20.69
C GLU A 106 6.02 9.63 20.81
N GLU A 107 6.69 9.99 19.71
CA GLU A 107 8.08 10.48 19.70
C GLU A 107 8.22 11.93 20.21
N ARG A 108 7.11 12.67 20.41
CA ARG A 108 7.08 14.12 20.67
C ARG A 108 6.71 14.53 22.09
N GLU A 109 6.50 13.60 23.03
CA GLU A 109 6.40 13.98 24.45
C GLU A 109 7.62 14.81 24.93
N ASP A 110 8.77 14.72 24.24
CA ASP A 110 9.97 15.51 24.51
C ASP A 110 10.14 16.81 23.69
N ASN A 111 9.32 17.10 22.67
CA ASN A 111 9.55 18.30 21.83
C ASN A 111 8.27 18.88 21.18
N LYS A 112 7.73 19.95 21.81
CA LYS A 112 6.62 20.80 21.32
C LYS A 112 6.98 21.58 20.05
N LYS A 113 7.14 20.91 18.90
CA LYS A 113 7.13 21.58 17.58
C LYS A 113 5.91 21.20 16.78
N ASN A 114 5.35 22.21 16.13
CA ASN A 114 4.15 22.21 15.30
C ASN A 114 3.89 20.87 14.59
N VAL A 115 2.64 20.41 14.66
CA VAL A 115 2.13 19.32 13.83
C VAL A 115 2.18 19.81 12.39
N GLY A 116 3.29 19.51 11.70
CA GLY A 116 3.38 19.72 10.27
C GLY A 116 2.26 18.95 9.59
N CYS A 117 1.62 19.58 8.61
CA CYS A 117 0.67 18.88 7.73
C CYS A 117 1.38 17.65 7.15
N PHE A 118 0.75 16.48 7.23
CA PHE A 118 1.28 15.28 6.59
C PHE A 118 1.41 15.57 5.08
N GLU A 119 2.58 15.24 4.52
CA GLU A 119 2.90 15.53 3.12
C GLU A 119 1.87 14.91 2.18
N LYS A 120 1.54 15.62 1.10
CA LYS A 120 0.64 15.09 0.08
C LYS A 120 1.29 13.94 -0.67
N ILE A 121 0.46 13.09 -1.26
CA ILE A 121 0.90 11.83 -1.87
C ILE A 121 0.68 11.89 -3.38
N GLU A 122 1.74 11.70 -4.15
CA GLU A 122 1.64 11.46 -5.59
C GLU A 122 1.94 9.98 -5.88
N VAL A 123 1.03 9.31 -6.58
CA VAL A 123 1.19 7.93 -7.05
C VAL A 123 1.16 7.88 -8.56
N ALA A 124 2.16 7.25 -9.16
CA ALA A 124 2.17 6.91 -10.58
C ALA A 124 2.44 5.41 -10.75
N SER A 125 1.45 4.69 -11.30
CA SER A 125 1.51 3.24 -11.46
C SER A 125 1.38 2.83 -12.93
N THR A 126 2.08 1.77 -13.30
CA THR A 126 2.00 1.13 -14.63
C THR A 126 1.92 -0.38 -14.46
N THR A 127 1.19 -1.05 -15.35
CA THR A 127 1.12 -2.52 -15.39
C THR A 127 1.77 -3.04 -16.66
N ASN A 128 2.51 -4.14 -16.59
CA ASN A 128 3.10 -4.78 -17.79
C ASN A 128 2.16 -5.77 -18.49
N PHE A 129 0.86 -5.72 -18.18
CA PHE A 129 -0.19 -6.55 -18.76
C PHE A 129 -1.41 -5.70 -19.18
N PRO A 130 -2.25 -6.19 -20.11
CA PRO A 130 -3.37 -5.42 -20.62
C PRO A 130 -4.38 -5.05 -19.52
N THR A 131 -4.79 -3.78 -19.50
CA THR A 131 -5.88 -3.34 -18.63
C THR A 131 -7.18 -3.97 -19.11
N GLY A 132 -7.97 -4.56 -18.21
CA GLY A 132 -9.26 -5.18 -18.55
C GLY A 132 -9.21 -6.68 -18.90
N ALA A 133 -8.03 -7.32 -18.83
CA ALA A 133 -7.87 -8.76 -19.09
C ALA A 133 -8.43 -9.68 -17.98
N GLY A 134 -9.22 -9.17 -17.04
CA GLY A 134 -9.70 -9.93 -15.87
C GLY A 134 -8.60 -10.30 -14.86
N LEU A 135 -7.37 -9.82 -15.05
CA LEU A 135 -6.26 -10.04 -14.13
C LEU A 135 -6.40 -9.11 -12.92
N ALA A 136 -5.97 -9.59 -11.74
CA ALA A 136 -6.05 -8.91 -10.44
C ALA A 136 -5.14 -7.66 -10.34
N SER A 137 -5.34 -6.70 -11.24
CA SER A 137 -4.52 -5.49 -11.39
C SER A 137 -4.50 -4.61 -10.15
N SER A 138 -5.63 -4.56 -9.43
CA SER A 138 -5.71 -3.82 -8.17
C SER A 138 -4.86 -4.46 -7.07
N ALA A 139 -4.74 -5.79 -7.05
CA ALA A 139 -3.98 -6.49 -6.01
C ALA A 139 -2.50 -6.10 -6.06
N ALA A 140 -1.89 -6.19 -7.24
CA ALA A 140 -0.51 -5.74 -7.45
C ALA A 140 -0.35 -4.24 -7.19
N GLY A 141 -1.26 -3.41 -7.72
CA GLY A 141 -1.20 -1.96 -7.58
C GLY A 141 -1.20 -1.49 -6.12
N PHE A 142 -2.16 -1.96 -5.31
CA PHE A 142 -2.25 -1.57 -3.90
C PHE A 142 -1.16 -2.21 -3.03
N ALA A 143 -0.68 -3.40 -3.36
CA ALA A 143 0.51 -3.97 -2.69
C ALA A 143 1.73 -3.08 -2.90
N ALA A 144 1.97 -2.63 -4.14
CA ALA A 144 3.08 -1.73 -4.46
C ALA A 144 2.94 -0.37 -3.76
N ILE A 145 1.72 0.20 -3.72
CA ILE A 145 1.45 1.46 -2.98
C ILE A 145 1.74 1.26 -1.49
N ALA A 146 1.18 0.22 -0.86
CA ALA A 146 1.31 -0.02 0.56
C ALA A 146 2.78 -0.23 0.97
N PHE A 147 3.53 -1.01 0.19
CA PHE A 147 4.95 -1.24 0.43
C PHE A 147 5.76 0.05 0.28
N ALA A 148 5.51 0.85 -0.78
CA ALA A 148 6.20 2.13 -0.97
C ALA A 148 5.92 3.11 0.17
N MET A 149 4.65 3.20 0.61
CA MET A 149 4.26 3.98 1.79
C MET A 149 4.93 3.48 3.05
N GLY A 150 5.03 2.16 3.22
CA GLY A 150 5.74 1.55 4.34
C GLY A 150 7.19 1.98 4.41
N ARG A 151 7.87 2.03 3.27
CA ARG A 151 9.25 2.53 3.18
C ARG A 151 9.35 4.03 3.47
N LEU A 152 8.44 4.84 2.95
CA LEU A 152 8.44 6.30 3.13
C LEU A 152 8.06 6.75 4.55
N CYS A 153 7.15 6.03 5.20
CA CYS A 153 6.58 6.34 6.51
C CYS A 153 7.07 5.40 7.63
N ASN A 154 8.07 4.57 7.35
CA ASN A 154 8.65 3.58 8.27
C ASN A 154 7.62 2.62 8.89
N LEU A 155 6.60 2.20 8.13
CA LEU A 155 5.57 1.26 8.62
C LEU A 155 6.16 -0.13 8.83
N ASN A 156 5.64 -0.84 9.85
CA ASN A 156 6.00 -2.23 10.09
C ASN A 156 5.25 -3.17 9.13
N LYS A 157 5.57 -4.47 9.18
CA LYS A 157 4.98 -5.47 8.29
C LYS A 157 3.44 -5.49 8.39
N ASP A 158 2.89 -5.53 9.59
CA ASP A 158 1.45 -5.69 9.81
C ASP A 158 0.67 -4.46 9.35
N GLU A 159 1.25 -3.27 9.51
CA GLU A 159 0.70 -2.02 9.01
C GLU A 159 0.71 -1.97 7.47
N ILE A 160 1.79 -2.41 6.82
CA ILE A 160 1.86 -2.50 5.37
C ILE A 160 0.80 -3.47 4.85
N GLU A 161 0.65 -4.64 5.48
CA GLU A 161 -0.41 -5.60 5.14
C GLU A 161 -1.81 -5.01 5.31
N ARG A 162 -2.06 -4.30 6.42
CA ARG A 162 -3.32 -3.59 6.66
C ARG A 162 -3.61 -2.55 5.58
N VAL A 163 -2.64 -1.71 5.22
CA VAL A 163 -2.80 -0.68 4.17
C VAL A 163 -3.10 -1.34 2.82
N ALA A 164 -2.39 -2.42 2.46
CA ALA A 164 -2.66 -3.16 1.24
C ALA A 164 -4.10 -3.73 1.21
N ARG A 165 -4.52 -4.35 2.32
CA ARG A 165 -5.88 -4.91 2.49
C ARG A 165 -6.96 -3.84 2.33
N LEU A 166 -6.80 -2.69 2.97
CA LEU A 166 -7.75 -1.56 2.91
C LEU A 166 -7.94 -1.02 1.49
N GLY A 167 -6.88 -1.03 0.68
CA GLY A 167 -6.94 -0.59 -0.71
C GLY A 167 -7.68 -1.57 -1.62
N SER A 168 -7.41 -2.86 -1.45
CA SER A 168 -8.09 -3.94 -2.14
C SER A 168 -7.76 -5.23 -1.40
N GLY A 169 -8.75 -5.91 -0.81
CA GLY A 169 -8.51 -7.01 0.16
C GLY A 169 -7.42 -7.99 -0.26
N SER A 170 -7.50 -8.52 -1.49
CA SER A 170 -6.53 -9.47 -2.06
C SER A 170 -5.09 -8.95 -2.25
N SER A 171 -4.85 -7.65 -2.09
CA SER A 171 -3.53 -7.04 -2.29
C SER A 171 -2.54 -7.43 -1.20
N CYS A 172 -3.00 -7.72 0.03
CA CYS A 172 -2.11 -8.15 1.11
C CYS A 172 -1.32 -9.40 0.71
N ARG A 173 -1.93 -10.32 -0.05
CA ARG A 173 -1.26 -11.53 -0.55
C ARG A 173 -0.16 -11.24 -1.57
N SER A 174 -0.20 -10.10 -2.26
CA SER A 174 0.84 -9.68 -3.21
C SER A 174 2.10 -9.08 -2.55
N LEU A 175 2.15 -8.99 -1.21
CA LEU A 175 3.32 -8.48 -0.47
C LEU A 175 4.41 -9.54 -0.25
N LEU A 176 4.04 -10.82 -0.32
CA LEU A 176 4.94 -11.96 -0.11
C LEU A 176 5.19 -12.69 -1.43
N GLY A 177 5.97 -13.78 -1.44
CA GLY A 177 6.22 -14.57 -2.64
C GLY A 177 5.88 -16.05 -2.42
N GLY A 178 5.49 -16.76 -3.47
CA GLY A 178 5.10 -18.18 -3.40
C GLY A 178 3.59 -18.37 -3.22
N PHE A 179 3.22 -19.36 -2.40
CA PHE A 179 1.84 -19.61 -1.98
C PHE A 179 1.56 -18.82 -0.71
N ILE A 180 0.51 -18.01 -0.70
CA ILE A 180 0.21 -17.09 0.39
C ILE A 180 -1.17 -17.39 0.94
N HIS A 181 -1.23 -17.66 2.24
CA HIS A 181 -2.44 -17.80 3.02
C HIS A 181 -2.80 -16.43 3.64
N TRP A 182 -3.97 -15.90 3.27
CA TRP A 182 -4.58 -14.75 3.95
C TRP A 182 -5.61 -15.26 4.94
N LYS A 183 -5.27 -15.10 6.22
CA LYS A 183 -6.13 -15.43 7.36
C LYS A 183 -7.18 -14.35 7.52
N ALA A 184 -8.43 -14.77 7.65
CA ALA A 184 -9.53 -13.89 7.92
C ALA A 184 -9.39 -13.24 9.30
N GLY A 185 -8.79 -13.95 10.26
CA GLY A 185 -8.82 -13.56 11.66
C GLY A 185 -10.24 -13.58 12.22
N ILE A 186 -10.35 -13.36 13.53
CA ILE A 186 -11.59 -13.30 14.30
C ILE A 186 -11.72 -11.99 15.07
N CYS A 187 -10.63 -11.25 15.28
CA CYS A 187 -10.68 -9.98 16.00
C CYS A 187 -11.44 -8.92 15.18
N ALA A 188 -12.30 -8.16 15.85
CA ALA A 188 -13.13 -7.13 15.23
C ALA A 188 -12.29 -5.97 14.65
N ASP A 189 -11.13 -5.69 15.24
CA ASP A 189 -10.19 -4.66 14.76
C ASP A 189 -9.27 -5.16 13.61
N GLY A 190 -9.39 -6.44 13.24
CA GLY A 190 -8.60 -7.11 12.22
C GLY A 190 -7.11 -7.20 12.53
N SER A 191 -6.73 -7.16 13.81
CA SER A 191 -5.33 -7.30 14.27
C SER A 191 -4.73 -8.66 13.93
N ASP A 192 -5.55 -9.70 13.84
CA ASP A 192 -5.16 -11.08 13.50
C ASP A 192 -5.46 -11.47 12.04
N CYS A 193 -5.88 -10.50 11.22
CA CYS A 193 -6.12 -10.68 9.79
C CYS A 193 -4.84 -10.37 8.99
N CYS A 194 -4.01 -11.39 8.77
CA CYS A 194 -2.65 -11.26 8.21
C CYS A 194 -2.36 -12.28 7.10
N CYS A 195 -1.20 -12.12 6.44
CA CYS A 195 -0.68 -13.05 5.44
C CYS A 195 0.52 -13.86 5.95
N GLU A 196 0.55 -15.14 5.59
CA GLU A 196 1.66 -16.07 5.83
C GLU A 196 1.97 -16.90 4.57
N VAL A 197 3.20 -17.43 4.49
CA VAL A 197 3.67 -18.30 3.40
C VAL A 197 3.41 -19.75 3.77
#